data_AF-A0A551XF84-F1
#
_entry.id   AF-A0A551XF84-F1
#
_cell.length_a   1.000
_cell.length_b   1.000
_cell.length_c   1.000
_cell.angle_alpha   90.00
_cell.angle_beta   90.00
_cell.angle_gamma   90.00
#
_symmetry.space_group_name_H-M   'P 1'
#
loop_
_entity.id
_entity.type
_entity.pdbx_description
1 polymer ?
#
loop_
_entity_poly.entity_id
_entity_poly.type
_entity_poly.pdbx_seq_one_letter_code
_entity_poly.pdbx_strand_id
1 'polypeptide(L)'
;MNLRKIVSFAFLLFIPLSVVASRLNWGDQAIFITAALSIIPLSIWLSTAVERVAVVTGPTLGGLVNAIFGNTTTLVIALIALKKGLVDIVQASITGSILSDLLLFMGMGMLTGGIRYKEQEFKPILARVNGSSMTLAVIAIALPTLVIYTSNVVEVADILSLSLVTATVLLIVYGLTLLFSLKTHSYLYEVGLSNENTPDNQVSEEEKAQVWIWLLVLLTSTVAVAYESDLFVDVVESVMEGFNLTPLFIGVIFIPLISDVSGIVTVTQLALKNQMDLTVSVAMGDSLLVALFVAPLLVFIGQFWRQPMDLNFNPFNVVALIVAVIVTNLISFTGRSNWLDGTLLLATYLILAVAFYYHPA
;
A
#
# COMPACT_ATOMS: atom_id res chain seq x y z
N MET A 1 -21.15 -15.00 2.15
CA MET A 1 -19.87 -15.28 2.85
C MET A 1 -18.92 -14.13 2.55
N ASN A 2 -18.33 -13.49 3.56
CA ASN A 2 -17.49 -12.30 3.36
C ASN A 2 -16.26 -12.67 2.49
N LEU A 3 -16.04 -11.98 1.37
CA LEU A 3 -14.98 -12.29 0.39
C LEU A 3 -13.61 -12.43 1.07
N ARG A 4 -13.34 -11.60 2.08
CA ARG A 4 -12.14 -11.68 2.93
C ARG A 4 -11.95 -13.06 3.58
N LYS A 5 -13.02 -13.65 4.11
CA LYS A 5 -12.95 -14.99 4.74
C LYS A 5 -12.62 -16.07 3.70
N ILE A 6 -13.23 -16.01 2.51
CA ILE A 6 -13.00 -17.00 1.45
C ILE A 6 -11.52 -17.00 1.03
N VAL A 7 -11.00 -15.82 0.70
CA VAL A 7 -9.61 -15.65 0.28
C VAL A 7 -8.67 -16.08 1.40
N SER A 8 -8.91 -15.61 2.63
CA SER A 8 -8.07 -15.98 3.77
C SER A 8 -8.04 -17.49 4.04
N PHE A 9 -9.19 -18.17 4.05
CA PHE A 9 -9.23 -19.62 4.27
C PHE A 9 -8.59 -20.42 3.11
N ALA A 10 -8.72 -19.95 1.87
CA ALA A 10 -8.13 -20.61 0.71
C ALA A 10 -6.60 -20.64 0.78
N PHE A 11 -5.98 -19.58 1.29
CA PHE A 11 -4.51 -19.46 1.31
C PHE A 11 -3.86 -19.83 2.65
N LEU A 12 -4.63 -20.08 3.72
CA LEU A 12 -4.10 -20.37 5.06
C LEU A 12 -3.16 -21.59 5.07
N LEU A 13 -3.43 -22.59 4.22
CA LEU A 13 -2.61 -23.79 4.08
C LEU A 13 -1.17 -23.50 3.61
N PHE A 14 -0.91 -22.35 2.99
CA PHE A 14 0.43 -21.99 2.52
C PHE A 14 1.38 -21.60 3.66
N ILE A 15 0.87 -21.19 4.83
CA ILE A 15 1.70 -20.85 6.00
C ILE A 15 2.48 -22.08 6.51
N PRO A 16 1.85 -23.22 6.86
CA PRO A 16 2.65 -24.41 7.22
C PRO A 16 3.42 -24.97 6.02
N LEU A 17 2.94 -24.77 4.79
CA LEU A 17 3.60 -25.28 3.59
C LEU A 17 4.92 -24.56 3.29
N SER A 18 5.00 -23.24 3.45
CA SER A 18 6.24 -22.46 3.26
C SER A 18 7.30 -22.86 4.29
N VAL A 19 6.90 -23.07 5.55
CA VAL A 19 7.78 -23.58 6.60
C VAL A 19 8.33 -24.95 6.22
N VAL A 20 7.48 -25.86 5.74
CA VAL A 20 7.89 -27.20 5.30
C VAL A 20 8.80 -27.12 4.07
N ALA A 21 8.45 -26.30 3.09
CA ALA A 21 9.24 -26.09 1.88
C ALA A 21 10.65 -25.56 2.20
N SER A 22 10.76 -24.62 3.15
CA SER A 22 12.03 -24.12 3.65
C SER A 22 12.81 -25.20 4.38
N ARG A 23 12.21 -25.90 5.35
CA ARG A 23 12.94 -26.91 6.14
C ARG A 23 13.37 -28.14 5.36
N LEU A 24 12.58 -28.53 4.37
CA LEU A 24 12.89 -29.68 3.49
C LEU A 24 13.63 -29.27 2.22
N ASN A 25 14.00 -27.98 2.07
CA ASN A 25 14.71 -27.43 0.92
C ASN A 25 14.07 -27.82 -0.42
N TRP A 26 12.79 -27.50 -0.61
CA TRP A 26 12.04 -27.77 -1.85
C TRP A 26 12.50 -26.94 -3.07
N GLY A 27 13.53 -26.11 -2.89
CA GLY A 27 14.08 -25.21 -3.89
C GLY A 27 13.52 -23.79 -3.78
N ASP A 28 14.34 -22.83 -4.19
CA ASP A 28 14.10 -21.40 -3.99
C ASP A 28 12.80 -20.92 -4.62
N GLN A 29 12.46 -21.44 -5.81
CA GLN A 29 11.20 -21.13 -6.49
C GLN A 29 9.97 -21.60 -5.69
N ALA A 30 10.03 -22.79 -5.10
CA ALA A 30 8.93 -23.33 -4.30
C ALA A 30 8.77 -22.56 -2.99
N ILE A 31 9.88 -22.23 -2.32
CA ILE A 31 9.90 -21.40 -1.10
C ILE A 31 9.31 -20.02 -1.42
N PHE A 32 9.74 -19.39 -2.51
CA PHE A 32 9.25 -18.09 -2.95
C PHE A 32 7.74 -18.07 -3.16
N ILE A 33 7.20 -19.02 -3.94
CA ILE A 33 5.77 -19.09 -4.24
C ILE A 33 4.97 -19.38 -2.96
N THR A 34 5.41 -20.35 -2.15
CA THR A 34 4.67 -20.72 -0.94
C THR A 34 4.69 -19.61 0.12
N ALA A 35 5.82 -18.91 0.31
CA ALA A 35 5.92 -17.76 1.19
C ALA A 35 5.15 -16.54 0.66
N ALA A 36 5.15 -16.28 -0.65
CA ALA A 36 4.34 -15.22 -1.24
C ALA A 36 2.84 -15.45 -1.01
N LEU A 37 2.37 -16.70 -1.19
CA LEU A 37 0.98 -17.07 -1.00
C LEU A 37 0.57 -17.13 0.48
N SER A 38 1.50 -17.39 1.41
CA SER A 38 1.25 -17.38 2.85
C SER A 38 1.08 -15.95 3.41
N ILE A 39 1.68 -14.94 2.77
CA ILE A 39 1.53 -13.52 3.15
C ILE A 39 0.10 -13.03 2.91
N ILE A 40 -0.60 -13.50 1.87
CA ILE A 40 -1.97 -13.08 1.51
C ILE A 40 -2.99 -13.22 2.66
N PRO A 41 -3.17 -14.40 3.29
CA PRO A 41 -4.13 -14.55 4.37
C PRO A 41 -3.71 -13.79 5.62
N LEU A 42 -2.40 -13.67 5.86
CA LEU A 42 -1.84 -12.93 6.99
C LEU A 42 -2.07 -11.42 6.86
N SER A 43 -1.92 -10.86 5.66
CA SER A 43 -2.18 -9.43 5.39
C SER A 43 -3.64 -9.08 5.61
N ILE A 44 -4.56 -9.97 5.21
CA ILE A 44 -6.01 -9.81 5.47
C ILE A 44 -6.30 -9.84 6.98
N TRP A 45 -5.70 -10.75 7.73
CA TRP A 45 -5.89 -10.83 9.19
C TRP A 45 -5.33 -9.62 9.92
N LEU A 46 -4.14 -9.18 9.52
CA LEU A 46 -3.50 -7.99 10.08
C LEU A 46 -4.37 -6.75 9.82
N SER A 47 -4.75 -6.49 8.57
CA SER A 47 -5.62 -5.37 8.19
C SER A 47 -6.96 -5.41 8.95
N THR A 48 -7.58 -6.58 9.07
CA THR A 48 -8.82 -6.75 9.84
C THR A 48 -8.61 -6.45 11.33
N ALA A 49 -7.47 -6.85 11.91
CA ALA A 49 -7.17 -6.56 13.31
C ALA A 49 -6.97 -5.05 13.54
N VAL A 50 -6.28 -4.37 12.63
CA VAL A 50 -6.09 -2.91 12.65
C VAL A 50 -7.44 -2.19 12.60
N GLU A 51 -8.32 -2.57 11.68
CA GLU A 51 -9.68 -2.01 11.57
C GLU A 51 -10.48 -2.20 12.87
N ARG A 52 -10.43 -3.39 13.46
CA ARG A 52 -11.17 -3.71 14.68
C ARG A 52 -10.65 -2.94 15.89
N VAL A 53 -9.33 -2.80 16.02
CA VAL A 53 -8.72 -1.97 17.06
C VAL A 53 -9.08 -0.49 16.83
N ALA A 54 -9.10 -0.03 15.57
CA ALA A 54 -9.45 1.33 15.24
C ALA A 54 -10.90 1.69 15.61
N VAL A 55 -11.86 0.80 15.31
CA VAL A 55 -13.27 0.98 15.68
C VAL A 55 -13.43 1.15 17.19
N VAL A 56 -12.75 0.34 18.00
CA VAL A 56 -12.91 0.39 19.46
C VAL A 56 -12.18 1.57 20.11
N THR A 57 -11.05 2.01 19.54
CA THR A 57 -10.29 3.16 20.06
C THR A 57 -10.93 4.51 19.73
N GLY A 58 -11.99 4.52 18.89
CA GLY A 58 -12.77 5.70 18.55
C GLY A 58 -12.20 6.49 17.37
N PRO A 59 -12.89 7.53 16.88
CA PRO A 59 -12.57 8.16 15.59
C PRO A 59 -11.15 8.72 15.48
N THR A 60 -10.66 9.43 16.52
CA THR A 60 -9.34 10.08 16.48
C THR A 60 -8.19 9.09 16.69
N LEU A 61 -8.24 8.28 17.77
CA LEU A 61 -7.19 7.31 18.05
C LEU A 61 -7.20 6.16 17.06
N GLY A 62 -8.38 5.71 16.63
CA GLY A 62 -8.53 4.69 15.61
C GLY A 62 -8.03 5.17 14.25
N GLY A 63 -8.28 6.43 13.90
CA GLY A 63 -7.67 7.06 12.72
C GLY A 63 -6.14 7.04 12.78
N LEU A 64 -5.54 7.29 13.95
CA LEU A 64 -4.08 7.16 14.15
C LEU A 64 -3.59 5.71 14.07
N VAL A 65 -4.34 4.75 14.65
CA VAL A 65 -4.01 3.32 14.55
C VAL A 65 -3.98 2.89 13.09
N ASN A 66 -4.99 3.28 12.31
CA ASN A 66 -5.03 2.99 10.88
C ASN A 66 -3.90 3.71 10.11
N ALA A 67 -3.61 4.96 10.45
CA ALA A 67 -2.54 5.76 9.85
C ALA A 67 -1.13 5.19 10.07
N ILE A 68 -0.92 4.40 11.13
CA ILE A 68 0.39 3.81 11.44
C ILE A 68 0.45 2.34 11.00
N PHE A 69 -0.62 1.59 11.25
CA PHE A 69 -0.65 0.14 11.06
C PHE A 69 -1.42 -0.33 9.84
N GLY A 70 -2.11 0.56 9.11
CA GLY A 70 -2.91 0.21 7.93
C GLY A 70 -2.10 -0.53 6.87
N ASN A 71 -0.86 -0.09 6.63
CA ASN A 71 0.08 -0.71 5.69
C ASN A 71 1.21 -1.51 6.37
N THR A 72 0.94 -2.13 7.53
CA THR A 72 1.96 -2.89 8.28
C THR A 72 2.56 -4.01 7.45
N THR A 73 1.78 -4.75 6.65
CA THR A 73 2.32 -5.85 5.83
C THR A 73 3.39 -5.34 4.86
N THR A 74 3.07 -4.29 4.10
CA THR A 74 4.00 -3.63 3.18
C THR A 74 5.23 -3.10 3.92
N LEU A 75 5.04 -2.45 5.06
CA LEU A 75 6.14 -1.95 5.89
C LEU A 75 7.04 -3.09 6.39
N VAL A 76 6.49 -4.21 6.85
CA VAL A 76 7.25 -5.36 7.34
C VAL A 76 8.09 -5.98 6.21
N ILE A 77 7.50 -6.21 5.03
CA ILE A 77 8.25 -6.72 3.87
C ILE A 77 9.39 -5.77 3.50
N ALA A 78 9.11 -4.46 3.44
CA ALA A 78 10.11 -3.44 3.15
C ALA A 78 11.23 -3.39 4.20
N LEU A 79 10.91 -3.54 5.49
CA LEU A 79 11.89 -3.57 6.57
C LEU A 79 12.80 -4.81 6.49
N ILE A 80 12.25 -5.99 6.18
CA ILE A 80 13.03 -7.21 6.01
C ILE A 80 13.95 -7.10 4.79
N ALA A 81 13.43 -6.61 3.65
CA ALA A 81 14.22 -6.35 2.45
C ALA A 81 15.33 -5.31 2.69
N LEU A 82 15.01 -4.21 3.36
CA LEU A 82 15.96 -3.17 3.72
C LEU A 82 17.08 -3.71 4.62
N LYS A 83 16.73 -4.50 5.64
CA LYS A 83 17.71 -5.13 6.53
C LYS A 83 18.69 -6.03 5.78
N LYS A 84 18.24 -6.69 4.70
CA LYS A 84 19.05 -7.53 3.81
C LYS A 84 19.80 -6.73 2.73
N GLY A 85 19.66 -5.41 2.68
CA GLY A 85 20.36 -4.54 1.74
C GLY A 85 19.71 -4.44 0.36
N LEU A 86 18.48 -4.94 0.20
CA LEU A 86 17.75 -4.96 -1.07
C LEU A 86 17.03 -3.63 -1.29
N VAL A 87 17.79 -2.54 -1.31
CA VAL A 87 17.26 -1.16 -1.41
C VAL A 87 16.43 -0.95 -2.67
N ASP A 88 16.86 -1.51 -3.81
CA ASP A 88 16.13 -1.40 -5.07
C ASP A 88 14.74 -2.04 -4.99
N ILE A 89 14.62 -3.19 -4.32
CA ILE A 89 13.33 -3.87 -4.09
C ILE A 89 12.46 -3.03 -3.16
N VAL A 90 13.05 -2.40 -2.13
CA VAL A 90 12.32 -1.52 -1.20
C VAL A 90 11.75 -0.31 -1.95
N GLN A 91 12.57 0.41 -2.72
CA GLN A 91 12.12 1.54 -3.53
C GLN A 91 11.08 1.13 -4.58
N ALA A 92 11.30 0.00 -5.25
CA ALA A 92 10.34 -0.58 -6.19
C ALA A 92 9.01 -0.92 -5.49
N SER A 93 9.04 -1.47 -4.28
CA SER A 93 7.83 -1.79 -3.51
C SER A 93 7.01 -0.57 -3.10
N ILE A 94 7.67 0.53 -2.70
CA ILE A 94 7.01 1.81 -2.41
C ILE A 94 6.28 2.31 -3.67
N THR A 95 6.98 2.27 -4.82
CA THR A 95 6.41 2.66 -6.10
C THR A 95 5.22 1.77 -6.45
N GLY A 96 5.38 0.46 -6.32
CA GLY A 96 4.38 -0.54 -6.59
C GLY A 96 3.11 -0.39 -5.77
N SER A 97 3.24 -0.13 -4.47
CA SER A 97 2.08 0.10 -3.61
C SER A 97 1.32 1.35 -4.05
N ILE A 98 2.00 2.47 -4.30
CA ILE A 98 1.34 3.69 -4.80
C ILE A 98 0.65 3.44 -6.15
N LEU A 99 1.31 2.76 -7.10
CA LEU A 99 0.73 2.43 -8.39
C LEU A 99 -0.48 1.50 -8.28
N SER A 100 -0.39 0.50 -7.40
CA SER A 100 -1.45 -0.49 -7.21
C SER A 100 -2.67 0.15 -6.57
N ASP A 101 -2.50 0.98 -5.55
CA ASP A 101 -3.62 1.66 -4.89
C ASP A 101 -4.33 2.63 -5.86
N LEU A 102 -3.56 3.47 -6.55
CA LEU A 102 -4.10 4.50 -7.42
C LEU A 102 -4.71 3.93 -8.70
N LEU A 103 -4.10 2.91 -9.32
CA LEU A 103 -4.55 2.39 -10.61
C LEU A 103 -5.30 1.06 -10.47
N LEU A 104 -4.70 0.07 -9.81
CA LEU A 104 -5.29 -1.26 -9.72
C LEU A 104 -6.51 -1.26 -8.79
N PHE A 105 -6.41 -0.71 -7.58
CA PHE A 105 -7.44 -0.83 -6.55
C PHE A 105 -8.60 0.10 -6.87
N MET A 106 -8.29 1.37 -7.15
CA MET A 106 -9.31 2.33 -7.60
C MET A 106 -9.95 1.87 -8.91
N GLY A 107 -9.15 1.35 -9.86
CA GLY A 107 -9.66 0.80 -11.13
C GLY A 107 -10.59 -0.39 -10.94
N MET A 108 -10.22 -1.35 -10.08
CA MET A 108 -11.07 -2.49 -9.71
C MET A 108 -12.36 -2.02 -9.02
N GLY A 109 -12.27 -1.06 -8.10
CA GLY A 109 -13.42 -0.46 -7.43
C GLY A 109 -14.40 0.16 -8.44
N MET A 110 -13.91 1.07 -9.29
CA MET A 110 -14.74 1.75 -10.29
C MET A 110 -15.30 0.80 -11.35
N LEU A 111 -14.53 -0.20 -11.79
CA LEU A 111 -15.01 -1.21 -12.74
C LEU A 111 -16.12 -2.06 -12.13
N THR A 112 -15.86 -2.66 -10.97
CA THR A 112 -16.83 -3.57 -10.34
C THR A 112 -18.10 -2.85 -9.87
N GLY A 113 -17.97 -1.64 -9.34
CA GLY A 113 -19.08 -0.77 -9.03
C GLY A 113 -19.85 -0.33 -10.29
N GLY A 114 -19.15 0.03 -11.35
CA GLY A 114 -19.70 0.44 -12.64
C GLY A 114 -20.42 -0.68 -13.43
N ILE A 115 -20.09 -1.95 -13.18
CA ILE A 115 -20.84 -3.09 -13.72
C ILE A 115 -22.24 -3.17 -13.10
N ARG A 116 -22.37 -2.78 -11.82
CA ARG A 116 -23.64 -2.81 -11.08
C ARG A 116 -24.43 -1.51 -11.21
N TYR A 117 -23.76 -0.37 -11.24
CA TYR A 117 -24.34 0.97 -11.26
C TYR A 117 -23.85 1.73 -12.49
N LYS A 118 -24.76 2.43 -13.19
CA LYS A 118 -24.39 3.19 -14.40
C LYS A 118 -23.35 4.28 -14.12
N GLU A 119 -23.54 5.01 -13.03
CA GLU A 119 -22.63 6.01 -12.49
C GLU A 119 -22.67 5.94 -10.96
N GLN A 120 -21.57 6.26 -10.31
CA GLN A 120 -21.47 6.41 -8.86
C GLN A 120 -20.81 7.74 -8.53
N GLU A 121 -21.40 8.48 -7.59
CA GLU A 121 -20.90 9.78 -7.17
C GLU A 121 -20.00 9.66 -5.93
N PHE A 122 -19.02 10.55 -5.86
CA PHE A 122 -18.19 10.78 -4.69
C PHE A 122 -17.85 12.27 -4.57
N LYS A 123 -17.53 12.72 -3.36
CA LYS A 123 -17.26 14.10 -2.99
C LYS A 123 -15.98 14.58 -3.67
N PRO A 124 -16.05 15.54 -4.60
CA PRO A 124 -14.87 16.06 -5.28
C PRO A 124 -13.85 16.68 -4.33
N ILE A 125 -14.31 17.17 -3.17
CA ILE A 125 -13.43 17.85 -2.21
C ILE A 125 -12.41 16.90 -1.57
N LEU A 126 -12.81 15.65 -1.27
CA LEU A 126 -11.93 14.63 -0.71
C LEU A 126 -10.93 14.17 -1.75
N ALA A 127 -11.41 13.87 -2.95
CA ALA A 127 -10.56 13.52 -4.09
C ALA A 127 -9.56 14.63 -4.42
N ARG A 128 -9.96 15.90 -4.36
CA ARG A 128 -9.07 17.05 -4.61
C ARG A 128 -8.00 17.22 -3.54
N VAL A 129 -8.37 17.11 -2.25
CA VAL A 129 -7.40 17.24 -1.15
C VAL A 129 -6.39 16.10 -1.24
N ASN A 130 -6.86 14.86 -1.36
CA ASN A 130 -5.99 13.69 -1.46
C ASN A 130 -5.12 13.74 -2.72
N GLY A 131 -5.70 14.10 -3.88
CA GLY A 131 -4.98 14.24 -5.15
C GLY A 131 -3.90 15.33 -5.13
N SER A 132 -4.15 16.45 -4.44
CA SER A 132 -3.17 17.54 -4.28
C SER A 132 -2.01 17.10 -3.37
N SER A 133 -2.32 16.44 -2.25
CA SER A 133 -1.30 15.86 -1.35
C SER A 133 -0.48 14.79 -2.06
N MET A 134 -1.12 13.98 -2.92
CA MET A 134 -0.46 12.98 -3.76
C MET A 134 0.52 13.61 -4.75
N THR A 135 0.08 14.69 -5.41
CA THR A 135 0.93 15.44 -6.35
C THR A 135 2.16 15.99 -5.63
N LEU A 136 2.00 16.56 -4.44
CA LEU A 136 3.12 17.03 -3.61
C LEU A 136 4.06 15.88 -3.21
N ALA A 137 3.51 14.73 -2.81
CA ALA A 137 4.29 13.57 -2.40
C ALA A 137 5.15 13.03 -3.55
N VAL A 138 4.56 12.88 -4.74
CA VAL A 138 5.29 12.43 -5.94
C VAL A 138 6.33 13.45 -6.38
N ILE A 139 6.04 14.76 -6.32
CA ILE A 139 7.07 15.79 -6.59
C ILE A 139 8.24 15.64 -5.62
N ALA A 140 7.97 15.49 -4.33
CA ALA A 140 9.00 15.32 -3.33
C ALA A 140 9.81 14.03 -3.55
N ILE A 141 9.19 12.91 -3.92
CA ILE A 141 9.91 11.66 -4.26
C ILE A 141 10.70 11.81 -5.57
N ALA A 142 10.16 12.51 -6.56
CA ALA A 142 10.77 12.68 -7.88
C ALA A 142 11.97 13.63 -7.88
N LEU A 143 11.91 14.71 -7.11
CA LEU A 143 12.90 15.80 -7.17
C LEU A 143 14.34 15.36 -6.85
N PRO A 144 14.61 14.56 -5.80
CA PRO A 144 15.96 14.05 -5.55
C PRO A 144 16.51 13.30 -6.76
N THR A 145 15.72 12.39 -7.33
CA THR A 145 16.07 11.63 -8.53
C THR A 145 16.37 12.55 -9.73
N LEU A 146 15.50 13.52 -9.99
CA LEU A 146 15.64 14.44 -11.12
C LEU A 146 16.84 15.38 -10.97
N VAL A 147 17.11 15.88 -9.76
CA VAL A 147 18.29 16.72 -9.49
C VAL A 147 19.57 15.94 -9.75
N ILE A 148 19.64 14.69 -9.30
CA ILE A 148 20.81 13.83 -9.52
C ILE A 148 21.02 13.58 -11.01
N TYR A 149 19.95 13.20 -11.72
CA TYR A 149 19.98 12.89 -13.14
C TYR A 149 20.31 14.09 -14.03
N THR A 150 19.84 15.29 -13.68
CA THR A 150 20.01 16.50 -14.50
C THR A 150 21.27 17.31 -14.16
N SER A 151 21.72 17.27 -12.90
CA SER A 151 22.83 18.11 -12.42
C SER A 151 24.15 17.34 -12.34
N ASN A 152 24.15 16.02 -12.56
CA ASN A 152 25.28 15.14 -12.30
C ASN A 152 25.86 15.36 -10.89
N VAL A 153 25.01 15.56 -9.86
CA VAL A 153 25.49 15.63 -8.47
C VAL A 153 26.17 14.31 -8.15
N VAL A 154 27.50 14.31 -8.02
CA VAL A 154 28.31 13.09 -7.88
C VAL A 154 28.49 12.70 -6.41
N GLU A 155 28.36 13.65 -5.48
CA GLU A 155 28.61 13.38 -4.07
C GLU A 155 27.44 12.64 -3.41
N VAL A 156 27.69 11.39 -3.02
CA VAL A 156 26.75 10.52 -2.30
C VAL A 156 26.23 11.20 -1.01
N ALA A 157 27.04 12.04 -0.37
CA ALA A 157 26.66 12.79 0.82
C ALA A 157 25.55 13.83 0.54
N ASP A 158 25.59 14.48 -0.62
CA ASP A 158 24.60 15.48 -1.03
C ASP A 158 23.27 14.81 -1.41
N ILE A 159 23.34 13.66 -2.08
CA ILE A 159 22.18 12.82 -2.43
C ILE A 159 21.42 12.42 -1.16
N LEU A 160 22.16 11.95 -0.16
CA LEU A 160 21.59 11.53 1.10
C LEU A 160 21.02 12.72 1.89
N SER A 161 21.73 13.84 1.93
CA SER A 161 21.27 15.06 2.62
C SER A 161 19.97 15.58 2.00
N LEU A 162 19.89 15.62 0.66
CA LEU A 162 18.67 16.00 -0.05
C LEU A 162 17.52 15.04 0.25
N SER A 163 17.79 13.73 0.27
CA SER A 163 16.79 12.71 0.60
C SER A 163 16.29 12.83 2.04
N LEU A 164 17.16 13.12 3.00
CA LEU A 164 16.80 13.31 4.41
C LEU A 164 15.97 14.57 4.64
N VAL A 165 16.33 15.69 4.01
CA VAL A 165 15.53 16.93 4.07
C VAL A 165 14.15 16.69 3.47
N THR A 166 14.10 16.07 2.29
CA THR A 166 12.85 15.73 1.61
C THR A 166 12.00 14.78 2.46
N ALA A 167 12.59 13.74 3.05
CA ALA A 167 11.90 12.81 3.93
C ALA A 167 11.32 13.50 5.18
N THR A 168 12.06 14.45 5.76
CA THR A 168 11.59 15.26 6.89
C THR A 168 10.36 16.09 6.50
N VAL A 169 10.41 16.75 5.34
CA VAL A 169 9.27 17.53 4.82
C VAL A 169 8.05 16.63 4.59
N LEU A 170 8.23 15.45 4.01
CA LEU A 170 7.16 14.47 3.79
C LEU A 170 6.48 14.06 5.11
N LEU A 171 7.24 13.75 6.16
CA LEU A 171 6.69 13.40 7.47
C LEU A 171 5.95 14.56 8.13
N ILE A 172 6.44 15.79 8.00
CA ILE A 172 5.75 16.99 8.50
C ILE A 172 4.41 17.16 7.76
N VAL A 173 4.42 17.05 6.43
CA VAL A 173 3.20 17.10 5.62
C VAL A 173 2.23 16.00 6.03
N TYR A 174 2.69 14.78 6.28
CA TYR A 174 1.85 13.69 6.80
C TYR A 174 1.20 14.03 8.14
N GLY A 175 1.99 14.56 9.09
CA GLY A 175 1.45 15.00 10.38
C GLY A 175 0.36 16.08 10.23
N LEU A 176 0.55 17.00 9.29
CA LEU A 176 -0.45 18.03 8.97
C LEU A 176 -1.68 17.47 8.26
N THR A 177 -1.54 16.49 7.36
CA THR A 177 -2.70 15.83 6.72
C THR A 177 -3.49 14.98 7.72
N LEU A 178 -2.82 14.37 8.70
CA LEU A 178 -3.49 13.70 9.83
C LEU A 178 -4.22 14.71 10.73
N LEU A 179 -3.61 15.85 11.06
CA LEU A 179 -4.28 16.92 11.81
C LEU A 179 -5.48 17.49 11.04
N PHE A 180 -5.36 17.57 9.70
CA PHE A 180 -6.45 17.98 8.83
C PHE A 180 -7.62 16.99 8.89
N SER A 181 -7.35 15.70 8.64
CA SER A 181 -8.37 14.65 8.55
C SER A 181 -8.98 14.25 9.90
N LEU A 182 -8.20 14.22 10.99
CA LEU A 182 -8.67 13.72 12.29
C LEU A 182 -9.22 14.80 13.22
N LYS A 183 -8.97 16.09 12.93
CA LYS A 183 -9.34 17.18 13.84
C LYS A 183 -9.99 18.37 13.15
N THR A 184 -9.28 19.05 12.25
CA THR A 184 -9.79 20.34 11.73
C THR A 184 -10.91 20.18 10.71
N HIS A 185 -10.90 19.09 9.95
CA HIS A 185 -11.85 18.80 8.89
C HIS A 185 -12.41 17.37 8.97
N SER A 186 -12.54 16.81 10.18
CA SER A 186 -13.03 15.44 10.38
C SER A 186 -14.42 15.20 9.78
N TYR A 187 -15.28 16.23 9.74
CA TYR A 187 -16.59 16.20 9.09
C TYR A 187 -16.54 15.82 7.59
N LEU A 188 -15.42 16.04 6.90
CA LEU A 188 -15.26 15.60 5.51
C LEU A 188 -15.10 14.08 5.42
N TYR A 189 -14.51 13.45 6.43
CA TYR A 189 -14.17 12.03 6.49
C TYR A 189 -15.21 11.18 7.26
N GLU A 190 -15.99 11.77 8.19
CA GLU A 190 -17.00 11.08 9.01
C GLU A 190 -18.29 10.67 8.25
N VAL A 191 -18.62 11.35 7.16
CA VAL A 191 -19.90 11.16 6.44
C VAL A 191 -19.94 9.86 5.62
N GLY A 192 -18.78 9.24 5.35
CA GLY A 192 -18.73 7.93 4.70
C GLY A 192 -18.92 6.77 5.68
N LEU A 193 -18.39 6.89 6.91
CA LEU A 193 -18.44 5.84 7.94
C LEU A 193 -19.82 5.69 8.59
N SER A 194 -20.67 6.72 8.52
CA SER A 194 -22.03 6.73 9.07
C SER A 194 -23.09 6.09 8.17
N ASN A 195 -22.74 5.68 6.93
CA ASN A 195 -23.66 5.02 5.99
C ASN A 195 -23.51 3.48 5.95
N GLU A 196 -22.73 2.88 6.87
CA GLU A 196 -23.07 1.53 7.28
C GLU A 196 -24.43 1.61 7.98
N ASN A 197 -25.47 1.03 7.36
CA ASN A 197 -26.77 0.78 7.97
C ASN A 197 -26.62 -0.23 9.12
N THR A 198 -25.93 0.16 10.19
CA THR A 198 -25.92 -0.51 11.47
C THR A 198 -26.75 0.39 12.39
N PRO A 199 -27.94 -0.04 12.83
CA PRO A 199 -28.82 0.77 13.68
C PRO A 199 -28.29 0.94 15.12
N ASP A 200 -26.97 0.88 15.34
CA ASP A 200 -26.38 1.00 16.66
C ASP A 200 -24.96 1.56 16.57
N ASN A 201 -24.82 2.86 16.84
CA ASN A 201 -23.52 3.53 17.02
C ASN A 201 -22.95 3.27 18.43
N GLN A 202 -23.42 2.20 19.09
CA GLN A 202 -22.82 1.68 20.30
C GLN A 202 -21.90 0.53 19.88
N VAL A 203 -20.59 0.76 19.93
CA VAL A 203 -19.62 -0.34 19.96
C VAL A 203 -20.09 -1.29 21.05
N SER A 204 -20.49 -2.50 20.66
CA SER A 204 -21.02 -3.50 21.61
C SER A 204 -20.00 -3.69 22.73
N GLU A 205 -20.46 -3.83 23.99
CA GLU A 205 -19.58 -4.18 25.11
C GLU A 205 -18.80 -5.47 24.82
N GLU A 206 -19.32 -6.35 23.96
CA GLU A 206 -18.61 -7.53 23.45
C GLU A 206 -17.42 -7.16 22.53
N GLU A 207 -17.54 -6.14 21.68
CA GLU A 207 -16.43 -5.68 20.82
C GLU A 207 -15.33 -5.02 21.65
N LYS A 208 -15.70 -4.29 22.72
CA LYS A 208 -14.73 -3.74 23.69
C LYS A 208 -14.00 -4.84 24.45
N ALA A 209 -14.72 -5.87 24.91
CA ALA A 209 -14.12 -7.02 25.59
C ALA A 209 -13.18 -7.82 24.67
N GLN A 210 -13.41 -7.81 23.37
CA GLN A 210 -12.63 -8.53 22.36
C GLN A 210 -11.40 -7.76 21.84
N VAL A 211 -11.16 -6.51 22.21
CA VAL A 211 -9.99 -5.74 21.74
C VAL A 211 -8.68 -6.47 22.00
N TRP A 212 -8.54 -7.11 23.16
CA TRP A 212 -7.34 -7.88 23.49
C TRP A 212 -7.11 -9.04 22.52
N ILE A 213 -8.17 -9.66 22.01
CA ILE A 213 -8.08 -10.70 20.98
C ILE A 213 -7.56 -10.08 19.68
N TRP A 214 -8.10 -8.92 19.26
CA TRP A 214 -7.65 -8.24 18.05
C TRP A 214 -6.20 -7.74 18.17
N LEU A 215 -5.78 -7.27 19.33
CA LEU A 215 -4.38 -6.93 19.61
C LEU A 215 -3.47 -8.16 19.53
N LEU A 216 -3.91 -9.31 20.05
CA LEU A 216 -3.18 -10.57 19.94
C LEU A 216 -3.08 -11.01 18.47
N VAL A 217 -4.18 -10.95 17.71
CA VAL A 217 -4.20 -11.26 16.27
C VAL A 217 -3.26 -10.32 15.51
N LEU A 218 -3.27 -9.01 15.82
CA LEU A 218 -2.36 -8.04 15.22
C LEU A 218 -0.90 -8.41 15.48
N LEU A 219 -0.54 -8.68 16.74
CA LEU A 219 0.82 -9.05 17.12
C LEU A 219 1.27 -10.36 16.46
N THR A 220 0.47 -11.41 16.57
CA THR A 220 0.79 -12.74 16.02
C THR A 220 0.86 -12.72 14.50
N SER A 221 -0.06 -12.02 13.83
CA SER A 221 -0.02 -11.86 12.36
C SER A 221 1.20 -11.05 11.94
N THR A 222 1.58 -9.99 12.68
CA THR A 222 2.79 -9.21 12.36
C THR A 222 4.05 -10.06 12.44
N VAL A 223 4.19 -10.88 13.49
CA VAL A 223 5.33 -11.81 13.63
C VAL A 223 5.32 -12.87 12.53
N ALA A 224 4.16 -13.42 12.20
CA ALA A 224 4.03 -14.40 11.12
C ALA A 224 4.38 -13.77 9.75
N VAL A 225 3.88 -12.57 9.45
CA VAL A 225 4.25 -11.83 8.22
C VAL A 225 5.75 -11.59 8.19
N ALA A 226 6.37 -11.19 9.31
CA ALA A 226 7.82 -10.97 9.36
C ALA A 226 8.60 -12.25 9.06
N TYR A 227 8.16 -13.40 9.60
CA TYR A 227 8.78 -14.70 9.34
C TYR A 227 8.62 -15.14 7.87
N GLU A 228 7.41 -15.06 7.32
CA GLU A 228 7.16 -15.39 5.91
C GLU A 228 7.87 -14.43 4.95
N SER A 229 7.96 -13.15 5.31
CA SER A 229 8.72 -12.15 4.56
C SER A 229 10.21 -12.46 4.58
N ASP A 230 10.74 -12.98 5.70
CA ASP A 230 12.15 -13.40 5.77
C ASP A 230 12.44 -14.52 4.78
N LEU A 231 11.60 -15.56 4.77
CA LEU A 231 11.68 -16.67 3.81
C LEU A 231 11.53 -16.19 2.36
N PHE A 232 10.56 -15.32 2.10
CA PHE A 232 10.31 -14.76 0.77
C PHE A 232 11.52 -13.96 0.26
N VAL A 233 12.06 -13.08 1.09
CA VAL A 233 13.17 -12.21 0.71
C VAL A 233 14.50 -12.99 0.61
N ASP A 234 14.70 -14.07 1.38
CA ASP A 234 15.92 -14.89 1.28
C ASP A 234 16.14 -15.49 -0.11
N VAL A 235 15.06 -15.83 -0.81
CA VAL A 235 15.11 -16.52 -2.10
C VAL A 235 14.81 -15.61 -3.29
N VAL A 236 14.51 -14.32 -3.04
CA VAL A 236 14.06 -13.40 -4.09
C VAL A 236 15.12 -13.19 -5.17
N GLU A 237 16.40 -13.07 -4.80
CA GLU A 237 17.50 -12.87 -5.75
C GLU A 237 17.69 -14.10 -6.65
N SER A 238 17.68 -15.31 -6.07
CA SER A 238 17.77 -16.57 -6.80
C SER A 238 16.59 -16.74 -7.79
N VAL A 239 15.38 -16.36 -7.39
CA VAL A 239 14.20 -16.41 -8.27
C VAL A 239 14.28 -15.36 -9.38
N MET A 240 14.78 -14.17 -9.08
CA MET A 240 15.01 -13.13 -10.09
C MET A 240 15.99 -13.61 -11.17
N GLU A 241 17.11 -14.23 -10.77
CA GLU A 241 18.07 -14.83 -11.69
C GLU A 241 17.45 -15.98 -12.50
N GLY A 242 16.70 -16.86 -11.84
CA GLY A 242 16.10 -18.04 -12.47
C GLY A 242 15.00 -17.74 -13.51
N PHE A 243 14.22 -16.68 -13.30
CA PHE A 243 13.15 -16.27 -14.21
C PHE A 243 13.50 -15.04 -15.07
N ASN A 244 14.73 -14.52 -14.94
CA ASN A 244 15.17 -13.29 -15.59
C ASN A 244 14.22 -12.10 -15.28
N LEU A 245 13.81 -11.99 -14.02
CA LEU A 245 12.97 -10.91 -13.50
C LEU A 245 13.84 -9.83 -12.85
N THR A 246 13.43 -8.58 -12.97
CA THR A 246 14.15 -7.45 -12.37
C THR A 246 13.68 -7.16 -10.94
N PRO A 247 14.53 -6.56 -10.09
CA PRO A 247 14.12 -6.02 -8.79
C PRO A 247 12.93 -5.05 -8.91
N LEU A 248 12.91 -4.27 -10.00
CA LEU A 248 11.81 -3.37 -10.33
C LEU A 248 10.51 -4.13 -10.56
N PHE A 249 10.51 -5.20 -11.36
CA PHE A 249 9.29 -5.96 -11.60
C PHE A 249 8.76 -6.63 -10.33
N ILE A 250 9.64 -7.24 -9.55
CA ILE A 250 9.26 -7.88 -8.27
C ILE A 250 8.71 -6.84 -7.30
N GLY A 251 9.41 -5.74 -7.09
CA GLY A 251 8.98 -4.72 -6.15
C GLY A 251 7.72 -3.98 -6.63
N VAL A 252 7.67 -3.54 -7.89
CA VAL A 252 6.58 -2.71 -8.38
C VAL A 252 5.29 -3.51 -8.61
N ILE A 253 5.37 -4.74 -9.12
CA ILE A 253 4.20 -5.52 -9.52
C ILE A 253 3.90 -6.64 -8.52
N PHE A 254 4.90 -7.43 -8.15
CA PHE A 254 4.64 -8.66 -7.39
C PHE A 254 4.33 -8.40 -5.90
N ILE A 255 5.15 -7.58 -5.23
CA ILE A 255 5.01 -7.33 -3.78
C ILE A 255 3.63 -6.72 -3.41
N PRO A 256 3.12 -5.67 -4.08
CA PRO A 256 1.83 -5.07 -3.74
C PRO A 256 0.66 -6.04 -3.87
N LEU A 257 0.72 -6.95 -4.84
CA LEU A 257 -0.32 -7.95 -5.08
C LEU A 257 -0.45 -8.96 -3.94
N ILE A 258 0.62 -9.20 -3.18
CA ILE A 258 0.59 -10.10 -2.02
C ILE A 258 0.44 -9.35 -0.69
N SER A 259 0.99 -8.13 -0.60
CA SER A 259 1.06 -7.39 0.65
C SER A 259 -0.24 -6.67 1.01
N ASP A 260 -1.07 -6.32 0.03
CA ASP A 260 -2.30 -5.55 0.25
C ASP A 260 -3.55 -6.10 -0.46
N VAL A 261 -3.73 -7.42 -0.38
CA VAL A 261 -4.94 -8.08 -0.87
C VAL A 261 -6.19 -7.62 -0.12
N SER A 262 -6.04 -7.22 1.16
CA SER A 262 -7.13 -6.66 1.95
C SER A 262 -7.68 -5.39 1.31
N GLY A 263 -6.82 -4.49 0.85
CA GLY A 263 -7.21 -3.26 0.16
C GLY A 263 -8.08 -3.55 -1.07
N ILE A 264 -7.65 -4.43 -1.98
CA ILE A 264 -8.43 -4.84 -3.18
C ILE A 264 -9.82 -5.32 -2.80
N VAL A 265 -9.92 -6.20 -1.79
CA VAL A 265 -11.21 -6.74 -1.35
C VAL A 265 -12.10 -5.62 -0.79
N THR A 266 -11.52 -4.68 -0.04
CA THR A 266 -12.22 -3.56 0.59
C THR A 266 -12.80 -2.62 -0.44
N VAL A 267 -11.98 -2.10 -1.35
CA VAL A 267 -12.41 -1.15 -2.38
C VAL A 267 -13.50 -1.75 -3.28
N THR A 268 -13.37 -3.04 -3.61
CA THR A 268 -14.36 -3.79 -4.40
C THR A 268 -15.68 -3.92 -3.64
N GLN A 269 -15.64 -4.30 -2.36
CA GLN A 269 -16.85 -4.44 -1.55
C GLN A 269 -17.59 -3.10 -1.35
N LEU A 270 -16.84 -2.03 -1.08
CA LEU A 270 -17.38 -0.68 -0.92
C LEU A 270 -18.03 -0.19 -2.21
N ALA A 271 -17.36 -0.39 -3.34
CA ALA A 271 -17.88 0.03 -4.65
C ALA A 271 -19.17 -0.72 -5.00
N LEU A 272 -19.21 -2.03 -4.77
CA LEU A 272 -20.41 -2.84 -4.97
C LEU A 272 -21.58 -2.47 -4.04
N LYS A 273 -21.30 -1.85 -2.89
CA LYS A 273 -22.31 -1.32 -1.94
C LYS A 273 -22.74 0.12 -2.27
N ASN A 274 -22.31 0.66 -3.40
CA ASN A 274 -22.55 2.05 -3.79
C ASN A 274 -21.87 3.10 -2.90
N GLN A 275 -20.75 2.75 -2.28
CA GLN A 275 -19.98 3.63 -1.40
C GLN A 275 -18.68 4.08 -2.09
N MET A 276 -18.81 4.70 -3.28
CA MET A 276 -17.63 5.12 -4.07
C MET A 276 -16.78 6.17 -3.35
N ASP A 277 -17.39 7.02 -2.53
CA ASP A 277 -16.70 7.94 -1.61
C ASP A 277 -15.64 7.23 -0.78
N LEU A 278 -16.02 6.11 -0.15
CA LEU A 278 -15.13 5.33 0.68
C LEU A 278 -14.11 4.57 -0.17
N THR A 279 -14.53 4.01 -1.31
CA THR A 279 -13.62 3.34 -2.26
C THR A 279 -12.46 4.24 -2.67
N VAL A 280 -12.74 5.47 -3.12
CA VAL A 280 -11.72 6.44 -3.53
C VAL A 280 -10.89 6.89 -2.32
N SER A 281 -11.54 7.13 -1.17
CA SER A 281 -10.84 7.58 0.04
C SER A 281 -9.86 6.54 0.59
N VAL A 282 -10.21 5.24 0.54
CA VAL A 282 -9.33 4.14 0.93
C VAL A 282 -8.12 4.07 -0.02
N ALA A 283 -8.36 3.95 -1.33
CA ALA A 283 -7.29 3.85 -2.32
C ALA A 283 -6.31 5.05 -2.30
N MET A 284 -6.84 6.28 -2.27
CA MET A 284 -5.99 7.47 -2.19
C MET A 284 -5.35 7.66 -0.81
N GLY A 285 -6.02 7.21 0.26
CA GLY A 285 -5.51 7.30 1.63
C GLY A 285 -4.31 6.37 1.87
N ASP A 286 -4.41 5.13 1.43
CA ASP A 286 -3.37 4.11 1.60
C ASP A 286 -2.10 4.50 0.82
N SER A 287 -2.27 4.98 -0.41
CA SER A 287 -1.17 5.52 -1.20
C SER A 287 -0.51 6.75 -0.54
N LEU A 288 -1.30 7.65 0.08
CA LEU A 288 -0.77 8.82 0.81
C LEU A 288 0.05 8.41 2.02
N LEU A 289 -0.39 7.39 2.73
CA LEU A 289 0.37 6.79 3.83
C LEU A 289 1.70 6.23 3.30
N VAL A 290 1.68 5.49 2.18
CA VAL A 290 2.92 4.95 1.61
C VAL A 290 3.90 6.08 1.23
N ALA A 291 3.43 7.11 0.53
CA ALA A 291 4.28 8.17 0.00
C ALA A 291 4.77 9.16 1.07
N LEU A 292 3.88 9.60 1.97
CA LEU A 292 4.18 10.62 2.97
C LEU A 292 4.72 10.07 4.30
N PHE A 293 4.52 8.77 4.58
CA PHE A 293 4.94 8.15 5.83
C PHE A 293 5.90 6.97 5.64
N VAL A 294 5.53 5.92 4.91
CA VAL A 294 6.36 4.71 4.80
C VAL A 294 7.69 4.99 4.09
N ALA A 295 7.65 5.65 2.94
CA ALA A 295 8.84 6.00 2.18
C ALA A 295 9.87 6.81 3.00
N PRO A 296 9.50 7.96 3.61
CA PRO A 296 10.45 8.72 4.41
C PRO A 296 10.86 8.01 5.70
N LEU A 297 9.97 7.23 6.33
CA LEU A 297 10.32 6.42 7.50
C LEU A 297 11.43 5.42 7.16
N LEU A 298 11.35 4.76 6.00
CA LEU A 298 12.37 3.81 5.55
C LEU A 298 13.71 4.47 5.27
N VAL A 299 13.76 5.72 4.83
CA VAL A 299 15.02 6.48 4.69
C VAL A 299 15.69 6.66 6.06
N PHE A 300 14.95 7.05 7.10
CA PHE A 300 15.49 7.18 8.46
C PHE A 300 15.92 5.84 9.06
N ILE A 301 15.14 4.78 8.84
CA ILE A 301 15.49 3.43 9.30
C ILE A 301 16.73 2.91 8.58
N GLY A 302 16.85 3.18 7.27
CA GLY A 302 18.03 2.84 6.48
C GLY A 302 19.30 3.46 7.05
N GLN A 303 19.25 4.74 7.45
CA GLN A 303 20.35 5.40 8.16
C GLN A 303 20.72 4.68 9.46
N PHE A 304 19.73 4.30 10.26
CA PHE A 304 19.96 3.59 11.52
C PHE A 304 20.59 2.20 11.29
N TRP A 305 20.17 1.50 10.24
CA TRP A 305 20.72 0.18 9.86
C TRP A 305 21.95 0.23 8.96
N ARG A 306 22.46 1.43 8.64
CA ARG A 306 23.60 1.65 7.72
C ARG A 306 23.37 1.06 6.32
N GLN A 307 22.12 1.10 5.87
CA GLN A 307 21.73 0.73 4.51
C GLN A 307 21.52 2.01 3.69
N PRO A 308 21.96 2.06 2.42
CA PRO A 308 21.91 3.26 1.60
C PRO A 308 20.50 3.54 1.04
N MET A 309 19.49 3.52 1.90
CA MET A 309 18.12 3.88 1.51
C MET A 309 18.00 5.40 1.37
N ASP A 310 17.63 5.84 0.18
CA ASP A 310 17.39 7.23 -0.16
C ASP A 310 16.12 7.39 -1.01
N LEU A 311 15.82 8.62 -1.43
CA LEU A 311 14.71 8.92 -2.34
C LEU A 311 15.17 9.07 -3.80
N ASN A 312 16.33 8.51 -4.14
CA ASN A 312 16.80 8.42 -5.52
C ASN A 312 16.26 7.14 -6.16
N PHE A 313 15.00 7.21 -6.59
CA PHE A 313 14.32 6.09 -7.24
C PHE A 313 14.84 5.92 -8.67
N ASN A 314 14.62 4.74 -9.25
CA ASN A 314 14.82 4.57 -10.69
C ASN A 314 14.00 5.62 -11.48
N PRO A 315 14.55 6.31 -12.49
CA PRO A 315 13.81 7.28 -13.29
C PRO A 315 12.51 6.74 -13.90
N PHE A 316 12.48 5.45 -14.24
CA PHE A 316 11.28 4.80 -14.74
C PHE A 316 10.17 4.70 -13.67
N ASN A 317 10.53 4.42 -12.41
CA ASN A 317 9.60 4.48 -11.27
C ASN A 317 9.01 5.88 -11.12
N VAL A 318 9.85 6.91 -11.21
CA VAL A 318 9.43 8.32 -11.10
C VAL A 318 8.42 8.68 -12.20
N VAL A 319 8.70 8.31 -13.46
CA VAL A 319 7.76 8.54 -14.57
C VAL A 319 6.46 7.79 -14.34
N ALA A 320 6.51 6.53 -13.91
CA ALA A 320 5.31 5.74 -13.63
C ALA A 320 4.44 6.38 -12.53
N LEU A 321 5.06 6.85 -11.44
CA LEU A 321 4.35 7.56 -10.35
C LEU A 321 3.67 8.84 -10.83
N ILE A 322 4.38 9.64 -11.64
CA ILE A 322 3.82 10.87 -12.23
C ILE A 322 2.61 10.54 -13.11
N VAL A 323 2.74 9.55 -13.99
CA VAL A 323 1.63 9.09 -14.86
C VAL A 323 0.44 8.63 -14.01
N ALA A 324 0.67 7.81 -12.99
CA ALA A 324 -0.39 7.27 -12.15
C ALA A 324 -1.16 8.36 -11.40
N VAL A 325 -0.45 9.32 -10.78
CA VAL A 325 -1.07 10.44 -10.08
C VAL A 325 -1.83 11.34 -11.05
N ILE A 326 -1.28 11.65 -12.22
CA ILE A 326 -1.96 12.46 -13.23
C ILE A 326 -3.26 11.78 -13.68
N VAL A 327 -3.20 10.53 -14.12
CA VAL A 327 -4.37 9.78 -14.61
C VAL A 327 -5.44 9.67 -13.53
N THR A 328 -5.03 9.32 -12.30
CA THR A 328 -5.92 9.21 -11.14
C THR A 328 -6.59 10.53 -10.79
N ASN A 329 -5.84 11.63 -10.78
CA ASN A 329 -6.39 12.96 -10.49
C ASN A 329 -7.34 13.44 -11.59
N LEU A 330 -7.05 13.16 -12.86
CA LEU A 330 -7.92 13.50 -13.98
C LEU A 330 -9.26 12.77 -13.89
N ILE A 331 -9.23 11.46 -13.62
CA ILE A 331 -10.43 10.64 -13.48
C ILE A 331 -11.22 11.05 -12.23
N SER A 332 -10.52 11.32 -11.11
CA SER A 332 -11.18 11.64 -9.84
C SER A 332 -11.75 13.07 -9.78
N PHE A 333 -11.41 13.94 -10.75
CA PHE A 333 -11.76 15.36 -10.69
C PHE A 333 -13.27 15.63 -10.78
N THR A 334 -14.01 14.79 -11.49
CA THR A 334 -15.44 15.01 -11.77
C THR A 334 -16.35 14.69 -10.59
N GLY A 335 -15.86 13.95 -9.59
CA GLY A 335 -16.70 13.41 -8.51
C GLY A 335 -17.67 12.31 -8.96
N ARG A 336 -17.47 11.75 -10.15
CA ARG A 336 -18.28 10.66 -10.71
C ARG A 336 -17.36 9.58 -11.23
N SER A 337 -17.83 8.34 -11.14
CA SER A 337 -17.15 7.18 -11.68
C SER A 337 -18.12 6.30 -12.45
N ASN A 338 -17.59 5.62 -13.45
CA ASN A 338 -18.28 4.59 -14.21
C ASN A 338 -17.32 3.43 -14.53
N TRP A 339 -17.83 2.38 -15.19
CA TRP A 339 -17.03 1.20 -15.51
C TRP A 339 -15.87 1.49 -16.49
N LEU A 340 -16.02 2.51 -17.36
CA LEU A 340 -14.98 2.90 -18.31
C LEU A 340 -13.81 3.57 -17.60
N ASP A 341 -14.08 4.46 -16.63
CA ASP A 341 -13.05 5.07 -15.79
C ASP A 341 -12.20 3.98 -15.10
N GLY A 342 -12.87 2.98 -14.52
CA GLY A 342 -12.20 1.82 -13.92
C GLY A 342 -11.36 1.03 -14.93
N THR A 343 -11.90 0.82 -16.13
CA THR A 343 -11.19 0.11 -17.21
C THR A 343 -9.94 0.88 -17.66
N LEU A 344 -9.99 2.21 -17.75
CA LEU A 344 -8.85 3.04 -18.15
C LEU A 344 -7.71 3.02 -17.12
N LEU A 345 -8.05 3.03 -15.83
CA LEU A 345 -7.07 2.87 -14.74
C LEU A 345 -6.40 1.49 -14.80
N LEU A 346 -7.19 0.42 -14.95
CA LEU A 346 -6.68 -0.95 -15.07
C LEU A 346 -5.84 -1.15 -16.33
N ALA A 347 -6.24 -0.57 -17.46
CA ALA A 347 -5.45 -0.61 -18.69
C ALA A 347 -4.11 0.11 -18.51
N THR A 348 -4.11 1.26 -17.82
CA THR A 348 -2.88 2.00 -17.49
C THR A 348 -1.96 1.18 -16.59
N TYR A 349 -2.50 0.56 -15.54
CA TYR A 349 -1.75 -0.36 -14.67
C TYR A 349 -1.14 -1.53 -15.46
N LEU A 350 -1.92 -2.17 -16.34
CA LEU A 350 -1.45 -3.29 -17.15
C LEU A 350 -0.33 -2.87 -18.12
N ILE A 351 -0.47 -1.71 -18.78
CA ILE A 351 0.56 -1.19 -19.67
C ILE A 351 1.85 -0.92 -18.90
N LEU A 352 1.75 -0.29 -17.72
CA LEU A 352 2.91 -0.08 -16.84
C LEU A 352 3.52 -1.41 -16.40
N ALA A 353 2.71 -2.38 -15.98
CA ALA A 353 3.19 -3.70 -15.54
C ALA A 353 3.96 -4.44 -16.64
N VAL A 354 3.45 -4.41 -17.87
CA VAL A 354 4.14 -4.97 -19.04
C VAL A 354 5.42 -4.18 -19.33
N ALA A 355 5.41 -2.85 -19.21
CA ALA A 355 6.60 -2.03 -19.41
C ALA A 355 7.68 -2.30 -18.34
N PHE A 356 7.31 -2.51 -17.07
CA PHE A 356 8.22 -2.94 -16.00
C PHE A 356 8.82 -4.33 -16.27
N TYR A 357 8.05 -5.25 -16.85
CA TYR A 357 8.53 -6.57 -17.22
C TYR A 357 9.62 -6.50 -18.31
N TYR A 358 9.46 -5.62 -19.30
CA TYR A 358 10.44 -5.42 -20.37
C TYR A 358 11.56 -4.43 -20.01
N HIS A 359 11.47 -3.74 -18.87
CA HIS A 359 12.53 -2.83 -18.43
C HIS A 359 13.79 -3.67 -18.14
N PRO A 360 14.93 -3.36 -18.78
CA PRO A 360 16.16 -4.11 -18.57
C PRO A 360 16.63 -4.00 -17.11
N ALA A 361 17.32 -5.05 -16.65
CA ALA A 361 18.00 -5.07 -15.35
C ALA A 361 19.13 -4.05 -15.30
#